data_AF-A0A7K1ZN94-F1
#
_entry.id   AF-A0A7K1ZN94-F1
#
_cell.length_a   1.000
_cell.length_b   1.000
_cell.length_c   1.000
_cell.angle_alpha   90.00
_cell.angle_beta   90.00
_cell.angle_gamma   90.00
#
_symmetry.space_group_name_H-M   'P 1'
#
loop_
_entity.id
_entity.type
_entity.pdbx_description
1 polymer ?
#
loop_
_entity_poly.entity_id
_entity_poly.type
_entity_poly.pdbx_seq_one_letter_code
_entity_poly.pdbx_strand_id
1 'polypeptide(L)'
;MRSKLAFTVFLVCLAGCSGPSSNEPLTVSKLFRTGAVLQRDTTVPVWGTAAPRTAVTVSLDYDEQSVRAARDGTWMVELEPRPAGGPHQLMVATNTDTLIAENIVFGDVWIASGQSNMEWTVANSADAENEIASAGDSLLRHYKVPRTWSYDPEDTLAGGEWHHANPEHVAAFTAVGYSFARELRAATDIPIGILNTSWGGSRVEAWMDPTALELDETQIAQLLDAPRARADSLMQVFIEEHGASADADPGFDGDEPVWADPELNSSDWMDMAVPGSWEAGGLEGLNGIAWYRTTFELESVPTEAVLRLGTVDDRDMTWINGHLVGETGRYLVERAYTVPEGVLRAGTN
;
A
#
# COMPACT_ATOMS: atom_id res chain seq x y z
N MET A 1 -56.38 56.67 -40.63
CA MET A 1 -56.11 55.31 -40.10
C MET A 1 -54.69 54.93 -40.48
N ARG A 2 -53.75 55.03 -39.53
CA ARG A 2 -52.32 54.70 -39.73
C ARG A 2 -51.96 53.65 -38.68
N SER A 3 -51.63 52.45 -39.12
CA SER A 3 -51.16 51.35 -38.28
C SER A 3 -49.74 51.65 -37.79
N LYS A 4 -49.54 51.54 -36.47
CA LYS A 4 -48.22 51.62 -35.84
C LYS A 4 -47.60 50.23 -35.87
N LEU A 5 -46.46 50.08 -36.52
CA LEU A 5 -45.63 48.89 -36.48
C LEU A 5 -44.65 49.04 -35.30
N ALA A 6 -44.77 48.20 -34.27
CA ALA A 6 -43.84 48.16 -33.15
C ALA A 6 -42.64 47.28 -33.52
N PHE A 7 -41.43 47.85 -33.48
CA PHE A 7 -40.18 47.13 -33.68
C PHE A 7 -39.65 46.70 -32.31
N THR A 8 -39.70 45.40 -32.01
CA THR A 8 -39.09 44.82 -30.82
C THR A 8 -37.62 44.54 -31.11
N VAL A 9 -36.72 45.29 -30.47
CA VAL A 9 -35.27 45.02 -30.49
C VAL A 9 -34.97 43.90 -29.50
N PHE A 10 -34.51 42.76 -30.00
CA PHE A 10 -34.04 41.65 -29.19
C PHE A 10 -32.58 41.93 -28.78
N LEU A 11 -32.36 42.24 -27.51
CA LEU A 11 -31.03 42.38 -26.93
C LEU A 11 -30.45 40.97 -26.73
N VAL A 12 -29.53 40.54 -27.60
CA VAL A 12 -28.78 39.30 -27.43
C VAL A 12 -27.71 39.56 -26.36
N CYS A 13 -27.99 39.17 -25.11
CA CYS A 13 -26.97 39.05 -24.09
C CYS A 13 -26.02 37.91 -24.48
N LEU A 14 -24.82 38.26 -24.98
CA LEU A 14 -23.67 37.37 -25.03
C LEU A 14 -23.25 37.08 -23.59
N ALA A 15 -23.90 36.10 -22.96
CA ALA A 15 -23.40 35.47 -21.76
C ALA A 15 -22.08 34.79 -22.14
N GLY A 16 -20.96 35.44 -21.82
CA GLY A 16 -19.66 34.79 -21.85
C GLY A 16 -19.74 33.58 -20.92
N CYS A 17 -19.62 32.38 -21.49
CA CYS A 17 -19.43 31.15 -20.74
C CYS A 17 -18.05 31.22 -20.07
N SER A 18 -17.97 31.91 -18.95
CA SER A 18 -16.92 31.68 -17.96
C SER A 18 -17.26 30.34 -17.32
N GLY A 19 -16.77 29.25 -17.93
CA GLY A 19 -16.79 27.94 -17.29
C GLY A 19 -16.13 28.04 -15.91
N PRO A 20 -16.51 27.21 -14.95
CA PRO A 20 -15.83 27.17 -13.66
C PRO A 20 -14.34 26.95 -13.92
N SER A 21 -13.51 27.91 -13.53
CA SER A 21 -12.08 27.70 -13.42
C SER A 21 -11.89 26.66 -12.30
N SER A 22 -11.68 25.40 -12.67
CA SER A 22 -11.16 24.43 -11.73
C SER A 22 -9.78 24.94 -11.34
N ASN A 23 -9.67 25.46 -10.12
CA ASN A 23 -8.39 25.82 -9.53
C ASN A 23 -7.76 24.52 -9.03
N GLU A 24 -7.49 23.59 -9.95
CA GLU A 24 -6.74 22.39 -9.62
C GLU A 24 -5.30 22.80 -9.31
N PRO A 25 -4.80 22.48 -8.10
CA PRO A 25 -3.45 22.85 -7.71
C PRO A 25 -2.45 22.14 -8.62
N LEU A 26 -1.32 22.80 -8.89
CA LEU A 26 -0.20 22.13 -9.55
C LEU A 26 0.21 20.88 -8.76
N THR A 27 0.23 19.74 -9.43
CA THR A 27 0.80 18.49 -8.92
C THR A 27 1.92 18.01 -9.82
N VAL A 28 2.86 17.29 -9.23
CA VAL A 28 3.94 16.58 -9.92
C VAL A 28 3.96 15.16 -9.35
N SER A 29 4.15 14.16 -10.21
CA SER A 29 4.28 12.75 -9.80
C SER A 29 5.21 12.61 -8.59
N LYS A 30 4.81 11.75 -7.64
CA LYS A 30 5.50 11.57 -6.35
C LYS A 30 6.90 10.98 -6.49
N LEU A 31 7.23 10.45 -7.68
CA LEU A 31 8.58 10.00 -8.02
C LEU A 31 9.58 11.17 -8.15
N PHE A 32 9.11 12.37 -8.54
CA PHE A 32 9.93 13.58 -8.68
C PHE A 32 9.86 14.42 -7.40
N ARG A 33 10.54 13.94 -6.36
CA ARG A 33 10.65 14.61 -5.06
C ARG A 33 12.11 14.72 -4.64
N THR A 34 12.37 15.49 -3.59
CA THR A 34 13.72 15.67 -3.06
C THR A 34 14.37 14.31 -2.80
N GLY A 35 15.62 14.14 -3.24
CA GLY A 35 16.35 12.88 -3.12
C GLY A 35 16.07 11.86 -4.24
N ALA A 36 15.27 12.16 -5.26
CA ALA A 36 15.02 11.20 -6.33
C ALA A 36 16.28 10.80 -7.11
N VAL A 37 16.28 9.56 -7.60
CA VAL A 37 17.22 9.06 -8.60
C VAL A 37 16.48 8.97 -9.94
N LEU A 38 16.98 9.65 -10.96
CA LEU A 38 16.44 9.62 -12.31
C LEU A 38 17.34 8.77 -13.22
N GLN A 39 16.75 8.11 -14.21
CA GLN A 39 17.51 7.25 -15.12
C GLN A 39 18.45 8.11 -15.98
N ARG A 40 19.74 7.80 -15.94
CA ARG A 40 20.77 8.45 -16.78
C ARG A 40 20.69 8.00 -18.24
N ASP A 41 21.34 8.79 -19.10
CA ASP A 41 21.60 8.50 -20.52
C ASP A 41 20.35 8.22 -21.35
N THR A 42 19.19 8.71 -20.89
CA THR A 42 17.92 8.62 -21.59
C THR A 42 17.03 9.82 -21.29
N THR A 43 16.03 10.04 -22.12
CA THR A 43 15.02 11.07 -21.92
C THR A 43 14.17 10.71 -20.70
N VAL A 44 13.98 11.66 -19.78
CA VAL A 44 13.18 11.45 -18.57
C VAL A 44 11.87 12.25 -18.65
N PRO A 45 10.71 11.58 -18.81
CA PRO A 45 9.44 12.29 -18.75
C PRO A 45 9.18 12.75 -17.32
N VAL A 46 8.87 14.03 -17.13
CA VAL A 46 8.38 14.61 -15.88
C VAL A 46 6.94 15.02 -16.10
N TRP A 47 6.03 14.54 -15.25
CA TRP A 47 4.60 14.71 -15.45
C TRP A 47 3.84 15.01 -14.16
N GLY A 48 2.61 15.48 -14.33
CA GLY A 48 1.67 15.76 -13.26
C GLY A 48 0.37 16.34 -13.80
N THR A 49 -0.36 17.04 -12.92
CA THR A 49 -1.59 17.76 -13.29
C THR A 49 -1.50 19.23 -12.92
N ALA A 50 -2.29 20.06 -13.60
CA ALA A 50 -2.51 21.47 -13.28
C ALA A 50 -3.85 21.89 -13.89
N ALA A 51 -4.36 23.07 -13.49
CA ALA A 51 -5.56 23.63 -14.11
C ALA A 51 -5.46 23.60 -15.66
N PRO A 52 -6.51 23.15 -16.39
CA PRO A 52 -6.45 22.95 -17.83
C PRO A 52 -5.95 24.17 -18.61
N ARG A 53 -5.10 23.94 -19.62
CA ARG A 53 -4.46 24.96 -20.48
C ARG A 53 -3.49 25.92 -19.76
N THR A 54 -3.22 25.73 -18.48
CA THR A 54 -2.21 26.50 -17.72
C THR A 54 -0.82 26.22 -18.26
N ALA A 55 0.01 27.25 -18.34
CA ALA A 55 1.42 27.08 -18.68
C ALA A 55 2.16 26.52 -17.46
N VAL A 56 2.84 25.39 -17.66
CA VAL A 56 3.70 24.73 -16.69
C VAL A 56 5.12 24.82 -17.20
N THR A 57 6.03 25.29 -16.35
CA THR A 57 7.46 25.40 -16.63
C THR A 57 8.20 24.42 -15.75
N VAL A 58 9.02 23.57 -16.38
CA VAL A 58 9.88 22.60 -15.71
C VAL A 58 11.32 23.03 -15.96
N SER A 59 12.10 23.14 -14.89
CA SER A 59 13.50 23.51 -14.95
C SER A 59 14.34 22.49 -14.20
N LEU A 60 15.41 22.02 -14.84
CA LEU A 60 16.45 21.21 -14.23
C LEU A 60 17.74 22.03 -14.23
N ASP A 61 18.11 22.52 -13.05
CA ASP A 61 19.11 23.57 -12.86
C ASP A 61 18.82 24.83 -13.70
N TYR A 62 19.54 25.01 -14.82
CA TYR A 62 19.41 26.14 -15.73
C TYR A 62 18.65 25.81 -17.01
N ASP A 63 18.40 24.52 -17.27
CA ASP A 63 17.71 24.08 -18.48
C ASP A 63 16.20 24.11 -18.23
N GLU A 64 15.49 24.93 -19.00
CA GLU A 64 14.07 25.20 -18.83
C GLU A 64 13.26 24.76 -20.05
N GLN A 65 12.11 24.14 -19.80
CA GLN A 65 11.13 23.78 -20.81
C GLN A 65 9.73 24.11 -20.30
N SER A 66 8.86 24.58 -21.20
CA SER A 66 7.47 24.90 -20.86
C SER A 66 6.49 24.11 -21.72
N VAL A 67 5.40 23.68 -21.10
CA VAL A 67 4.26 23.01 -21.74
C VAL A 67 2.97 23.67 -21.29
N ARG A 68 1.87 23.46 -22.03
CA ARG A 68 0.53 23.78 -21.52
C ARG A 68 -0.17 22.50 -21.11
N ALA A 69 -0.76 22.50 -19.92
CA ALA A 69 -1.61 21.41 -19.47
C ALA A 69 -2.74 21.16 -20.49
N ALA A 70 -3.04 19.89 -20.71
CA ALA A 70 -4.08 19.43 -21.60
C ALA A 70 -5.48 19.81 -21.07
N ARG A 71 -6.52 19.39 -21.78
CA ARG A 71 -7.90 19.72 -21.41
C ARG A 71 -8.37 18.98 -20.16
N ASP A 72 -7.79 17.82 -19.89
CA ASP A 72 -7.99 17.00 -18.70
C ASP A 72 -7.05 17.38 -17.54
N GLY A 73 -6.23 18.44 -17.72
CA GLY A 73 -5.30 18.93 -16.71
C GLY A 73 -3.93 18.24 -16.71
N THR A 74 -3.73 17.16 -17.47
CA THR A 74 -2.44 16.46 -17.54
C THR A 74 -1.38 17.29 -18.25
N TRP A 75 -0.12 17.17 -17.82
CA TRP A 75 1.01 17.77 -18.50
C TRP A 75 2.24 16.87 -18.40
N MET A 76 3.13 16.97 -19.39
CA MET A 76 4.40 16.25 -19.41
C MET A 76 5.45 17.07 -20.13
N VAL A 77 6.68 17.02 -19.62
CA VAL A 77 7.89 17.59 -20.21
C VAL A 77 8.95 16.50 -20.26
N GLU A 78 9.70 16.42 -21.35
CA GLU A 78 10.77 15.44 -21.54
C GLU A 78 12.13 16.08 -21.27
N LEU A 79 12.72 15.77 -20.11
CA LEU A 79 14.06 16.23 -19.79
C LEU A 79 15.08 15.56 -20.70
N GLU A 80 16.01 16.37 -21.20
CA GLU A 80 17.13 15.89 -22.02
C GLU A 80 17.99 14.87 -21.25
N PRO A 81 18.57 13.86 -21.94
CA PRO A 81 19.45 12.89 -21.32
C PRO A 81 20.60 13.54 -20.53
N ARG A 82 20.85 13.04 -19.32
CA ARG A 82 21.98 13.44 -18.48
C ARG A 82 22.86 12.23 -18.15
N PRO A 83 24.20 12.40 -18.10
CA PRO A 83 25.08 11.38 -17.56
C PRO A 83 24.84 11.18 -16.05
N ALA A 84 25.39 10.11 -15.49
CA ALA A 84 25.36 9.89 -14.04
C ALA A 84 25.96 11.06 -13.25
N GLY A 85 25.34 11.44 -12.15
CA GLY A 85 25.84 12.49 -11.27
C GLY A 85 24.77 13.36 -10.63
N GLY A 86 25.19 14.52 -10.12
CA GLY A 86 24.37 15.45 -9.36
C GLY A 86 25.17 16.03 -8.18
N PRO A 87 24.50 16.69 -7.21
CA PRO A 87 23.06 16.91 -7.14
C PRO A 87 22.57 17.97 -8.13
N HIS A 88 21.33 17.81 -8.58
CA HIS A 88 20.57 18.76 -9.39
C HIS A 88 19.35 19.26 -8.62
N GLN A 89 18.80 20.39 -9.05
CA GLN A 89 17.51 20.91 -8.58
C GLN A 89 16.48 20.82 -9.71
N LEU A 90 15.33 20.20 -9.42
CA LEU A 90 14.17 20.20 -10.30
C LEU A 90 13.14 21.18 -9.74
N MET A 91 12.73 22.16 -10.53
CA MET A 91 11.65 23.08 -10.18
C MET A 91 10.54 23.01 -11.23
N VAL A 92 9.30 22.88 -10.76
CA VAL A 92 8.08 22.90 -11.58
C VAL A 92 7.21 24.05 -11.12
N ALA A 93 6.83 24.94 -12.03
CA ALA A 93 6.10 26.15 -11.69
C ALA A 93 4.96 26.44 -12.66
N THR A 94 3.87 26.99 -12.12
CA THR A 94 2.86 27.75 -12.87
C THR A 94 3.00 29.23 -12.52
N ASN A 95 2.04 30.05 -12.92
CA ASN A 95 1.96 31.44 -12.49
C ASN A 95 1.54 31.61 -11.01
N THR A 96 1.01 30.56 -10.37
CA THR A 96 0.51 30.60 -8.99
C THR A 96 1.25 29.68 -8.04
N ASP A 97 1.75 28.56 -8.53
CA ASP A 97 2.33 27.49 -7.72
C ASP A 97 3.77 27.22 -8.14
N THR A 98 4.59 26.76 -7.19
CA THR A 98 5.95 26.31 -7.46
C THR A 98 6.27 25.14 -6.55
N LEU A 99 6.79 24.06 -7.14
CA LEU A 99 7.26 22.86 -6.47
C LEU A 99 8.75 22.70 -6.76
N ILE A 100 9.53 22.47 -5.71
CA ILE A 100 10.99 22.31 -5.80
C ILE A 100 11.35 20.95 -5.22
N ALA A 101 12.13 20.18 -5.98
CA ALA A 101 12.74 18.94 -5.56
C ALA A 101 14.26 19.09 -5.62
N GLU A 102 14.90 18.97 -4.48
CA GLU A 102 16.35 19.16 -4.33
C GLU A 102 17.10 17.82 -4.34
N ASN A 103 18.41 17.87 -4.51
CA ASN A 103 19.27 16.70 -4.41
C ASN A 103 18.82 15.56 -5.35
N ILE A 104 18.46 15.91 -6.58
CA ILE A 104 18.16 14.94 -7.63
C ILE A 104 19.48 14.41 -8.17
N VAL A 105 19.61 13.09 -8.37
CA VAL A 105 20.80 12.49 -8.99
C VAL A 105 20.38 11.66 -10.20
N PHE A 106 21.23 11.63 -11.23
CA PHE A 106 21.08 10.73 -12.36
C PHE A 106 21.91 9.48 -12.14
N GLY A 107 21.32 8.31 -12.39
CA GLY A 107 21.91 7.01 -12.09
C GLY A 107 21.15 5.87 -12.76
N ASP A 108 21.36 4.64 -12.28
CA ASP A 108 20.60 3.48 -12.74
C ASP A 108 19.42 3.21 -11.79
N VAL A 109 18.20 3.17 -12.34
CA VAL A 109 16.97 2.98 -11.58
C VAL A 109 16.45 1.57 -11.80
N TRP A 110 16.25 0.83 -10.70
CA TRP A 110 15.79 -0.56 -10.72
C TRP A 110 14.46 -0.69 -10.01
N ILE A 111 13.55 -1.47 -10.59
CA ILE A 111 12.28 -1.83 -9.97
C ILE A 111 12.46 -3.14 -9.21
N ALA A 112 12.24 -3.10 -7.90
CA ALA A 112 12.20 -4.26 -7.02
C ALA A 112 10.74 -4.62 -6.74
N SER A 113 10.20 -5.54 -7.55
CA SER A 113 8.82 -6.04 -7.42
C SER A 113 8.79 -7.53 -7.04
N GLY A 114 7.66 -7.97 -6.49
CA GLY A 114 7.45 -9.35 -6.06
C GLY A 114 6.73 -9.43 -4.72
N GLN A 115 6.73 -10.63 -4.14
CA GLN A 115 6.03 -10.94 -2.89
C GLN A 115 6.93 -10.80 -1.64
N SER A 116 6.61 -11.57 -0.59
CA SER A 116 7.23 -11.52 0.75
C SER A 116 8.76 -11.58 0.73
N ASN A 117 9.38 -12.35 -0.17
CA ASN A 117 10.84 -12.44 -0.27
C ASN A 117 11.48 -11.15 -0.80
N MET A 118 10.86 -10.47 -1.77
CA MET A 118 11.34 -9.15 -2.23
C MET A 118 11.00 -8.06 -1.21
N GLU A 119 9.90 -8.24 -0.49
CA GLU A 119 9.49 -7.32 0.58
C GLU A 119 10.30 -7.46 1.86
N TRP A 120 10.95 -8.60 2.07
CA TRP A 120 11.78 -8.88 3.23
C TRP A 120 12.76 -7.74 3.48
N THR A 121 12.79 -7.21 4.69
CA THR A 121 13.55 -6.00 5.01
C THR A 121 14.95 -6.32 5.51
N VAL A 122 15.86 -5.34 5.43
CA VAL A 122 17.20 -5.45 6.02
C VAL A 122 17.11 -5.73 7.52
N ALA A 123 16.19 -5.08 8.24
CA ALA A 123 15.97 -5.32 9.67
C ALA A 123 15.64 -6.78 10.03
N ASN A 124 15.01 -7.51 9.10
CA ASN A 124 14.65 -8.91 9.29
C ASN A 124 15.75 -9.88 8.79
N SER A 125 16.88 -9.38 8.32
CA SER A 125 17.98 -10.20 7.80
C SER A 125 18.89 -10.70 8.93
N ALA A 126 19.58 -11.81 8.70
CA ALA A 126 20.42 -12.45 9.73
C ALA A 126 21.55 -11.54 10.26
N ASP A 127 22.09 -10.65 9.43
CA ASP A 127 23.19 -9.73 9.76
C ASP A 127 22.74 -8.25 9.87
N ALA A 128 21.47 -8.03 10.23
CA ALA A 128 20.84 -6.72 10.22
C ALA A 128 21.64 -5.63 10.96
N GLU A 129 22.21 -5.94 12.12
CA GLU A 129 22.96 -4.96 12.93
C GLU A 129 24.19 -4.41 12.18
N ASN A 130 24.98 -5.27 11.54
CA ASN A 130 26.17 -4.86 10.79
C ASN A 130 25.78 -4.15 9.49
N GLU A 131 24.76 -4.65 8.80
CA GLU A 131 24.21 -4.05 7.58
C GLU A 131 23.72 -2.62 7.85
N ILE A 132 22.98 -2.41 8.94
CA ILE A 132 22.48 -1.09 9.34
C ILE A 132 23.63 -0.18 9.76
N ALA A 133 24.56 -0.67 10.60
CA ALA A 133 25.66 0.14 11.11
C ALA A 133 26.65 0.58 10.03
N SER A 134 26.82 -0.22 8.97
CA SER A 134 27.75 0.06 7.87
C SER A 134 27.14 0.90 6.74
N ALA A 135 25.83 1.13 6.74
CA ALA A 135 25.16 1.95 5.73
C ALA A 135 25.61 3.42 5.81
N GLY A 136 25.88 4.02 4.65
CA GLY A 136 26.24 5.45 4.57
C GLY A 136 26.39 5.98 3.14
N ASP A 137 25.92 5.24 2.13
CA ASP A 137 26.03 5.66 0.73
C ASP A 137 24.83 6.53 0.35
N SER A 138 25.05 7.84 0.25
CA SER A 138 24.02 8.82 -0.11
C SER A 138 23.57 8.75 -1.57
N LEU A 139 24.30 8.01 -2.41
CA LEU A 139 23.99 7.77 -3.82
C LEU A 139 23.30 6.42 -4.05
N LEU A 140 23.12 5.61 -3.01
CA LEU A 140 22.19 4.48 -2.99
C LEU A 140 20.89 4.95 -2.33
N ARG A 141 19.79 4.94 -3.07
CA ARG A 141 18.50 5.43 -2.59
C ARG A 141 17.39 4.45 -2.86
N HIS A 142 16.40 4.46 -1.99
CA HIS A 142 15.25 3.57 -2.03
C HIS A 142 13.96 4.37 -1.92
N TYR A 143 12.98 4.01 -2.72
CA TYR A 143 11.62 4.52 -2.64
C TYR A 143 10.68 3.33 -2.45
N LYS A 144 10.01 3.24 -1.30
CA LYS A 144 8.94 2.26 -1.10
C LYS A 144 7.62 2.85 -1.57
N VAL A 145 7.00 2.21 -2.57
CA VAL A 145 5.62 2.51 -2.94
C VAL A 145 4.70 1.96 -1.83
N PRO A 146 3.82 2.78 -1.23
CA PRO A 146 2.83 2.31 -0.27
C PRO A 146 1.90 1.27 -0.88
N ARG A 147 1.46 0.33 -0.07
CA ARG A 147 0.50 -0.70 -0.51
C ARG A 147 -0.88 -0.07 -0.64
N THR A 148 -1.34 0.11 -1.87
CA THR A 148 -2.71 0.52 -2.18
C THR A 148 -3.25 -0.32 -3.33
N TRP A 149 -4.53 -0.62 -3.28
CA TRP A 149 -5.21 -1.41 -4.29
C TRP A 149 -6.37 -0.62 -4.86
N SER A 150 -6.66 -0.86 -6.13
CA SER A 150 -7.82 -0.31 -6.83
C SER A 150 -8.29 -1.36 -7.84
N TYR A 151 -9.59 -1.38 -8.10
CA TYR A 151 -10.15 -2.21 -9.18
C TYR A 151 -9.86 -1.61 -10.56
N ASP A 152 -9.69 -0.29 -10.64
CA ASP A 152 -9.34 0.43 -11.85
C ASP A 152 -7.88 0.90 -11.78
N PRO A 153 -7.13 0.89 -12.91
CA PRO A 153 -5.79 1.46 -12.94
C PRO A 153 -5.78 2.93 -12.47
N GLU A 154 -4.84 3.26 -11.58
CA GLU A 154 -4.65 4.63 -11.10
C GLU A 154 -3.39 5.26 -11.70
N ASP A 155 -3.50 6.52 -12.10
CA ASP A 155 -2.38 7.28 -12.67
C ASP A 155 -1.51 7.97 -11.61
N THR A 156 -1.86 7.82 -10.33
CA THR A 156 -1.17 8.47 -9.21
C THR A 156 -0.86 7.51 -8.09
N LEU A 157 0.37 7.57 -7.57
CA LEU A 157 0.74 6.82 -6.37
C LEU A 157 0.09 7.45 -5.12
N ALA A 158 -0.30 6.62 -4.15
CA ALA A 158 -0.85 7.10 -2.87
C ALA A 158 0.19 7.83 -2.00
N GLY A 159 1.48 7.52 -2.15
CA GLY A 159 2.55 8.15 -1.36
C GLY A 159 3.93 7.61 -1.70
N GLY A 160 4.85 7.74 -0.73
CA GLY A 160 6.22 7.26 -0.78
C GLY A 160 7.24 8.40 -0.78
N GLU A 161 8.44 8.10 -0.31
CA GLU A 161 9.55 9.03 -0.17
C GLU A 161 10.86 8.35 -0.55
N TRP A 162 11.80 9.15 -1.07
CA TRP A 162 13.15 8.70 -1.35
C TRP A 162 14.02 8.80 -0.10
N HIS A 163 14.58 7.68 0.32
CA HIS A 163 15.52 7.63 1.43
C HIS A 163 16.90 7.19 0.96
N HIS A 164 17.94 7.82 1.50
CA HIS A 164 19.32 7.39 1.29
C HIS A 164 19.64 6.17 2.15
N ALA A 165 20.57 5.32 1.69
CA ALA A 165 21.08 4.22 2.49
C ALA A 165 21.97 4.72 3.63
N ASN A 166 21.35 4.99 4.77
CA ASN A 166 22.00 5.36 6.02
C ASN A 166 21.44 4.50 7.18
N PRO A 167 22.05 4.53 8.37
CA PRO A 167 21.62 3.68 9.48
C PRO A 167 20.19 3.98 9.98
N GLU A 168 19.66 5.17 9.69
CA GLU A 168 18.30 5.57 10.05
C GLU A 168 17.25 4.89 9.18
N HIS A 169 17.49 4.76 7.88
CA HIS A 169 16.48 4.29 6.92
C HIS A 169 16.67 2.85 6.43
N VAL A 170 17.92 2.37 6.35
CA VAL A 170 18.23 1.12 5.62
C VAL A 170 17.53 -0.10 6.22
N ALA A 171 17.24 -0.08 7.52
CA ALA A 171 16.47 -1.10 8.22
C ALA A 171 15.13 -1.43 7.52
N ALA A 172 14.47 -0.44 6.92
CA ALA A 172 13.19 -0.57 6.24
C ALA A 172 13.31 -0.90 4.74
N PHE A 173 14.51 -0.92 4.16
CA PHE A 173 14.69 -1.22 2.74
C PHE A 173 14.47 -2.70 2.47
N THR A 174 14.13 -3.05 1.22
CA THR A 174 14.18 -4.46 0.78
C THR A 174 15.60 -4.98 0.94
N ALA A 175 15.77 -6.10 1.63
CA ALA A 175 17.07 -6.73 1.84
C ALA A 175 17.71 -7.16 0.52
N VAL A 176 16.91 -7.75 -0.36
CA VAL A 176 17.35 -8.20 -1.68
C VAL A 176 17.75 -7.01 -2.54
N GLY A 177 16.86 -6.00 -2.66
CA GLY A 177 17.14 -4.82 -3.47
C GLY A 177 18.30 -3.97 -2.93
N TYR A 178 18.42 -3.85 -1.61
CA TYR A 178 19.54 -3.14 -0.98
C TYR A 178 20.88 -3.85 -1.22
N SER A 179 20.94 -5.17 -1.00
CA SER A 179 22.16 -5.94 -1.22
C SER A 179 22.61 -5.86 -2.68
N PHE A 180 21.67 -6.04 -3.61
CA PHE A 180 21.93 -5.86 -5.05
C PHE A 180 22.46 -4.45 -5.38
N ALA A 181 21.79 -3.41 -4.88
CA ALA A 181 22.17 -2.02 -5.13
C ALA A 181 23.55 -1.70 -4.56
N ARG A 182 23.88 -2.20 -3.37
CA ARG A 182 25.17 -2.01 -2.71
C ARG A 182 26.31 -2.60 -3.54
N GLU A 183 26.18 -3.85 -3.97
CA GLU A 183 27.20 -4.51 -4.79
C GLU A 183 27.37 -3.78 -6.13
N LEU A 184 26.25 -3.36 -6.75
CA LEU A 184 26.27 -2.62 -8.01
C LEU A 184 26.91 -1.22 -7.86
N ARG A 185 26.59 -0.49 -6.78
CA ARG A 185 27.22 0.78 -6.41
C ARG A 185 28.74 0.63 -6.29
N ALA A 186 29.20 -0.37 -5.55
CA ALA A 186 30.61 -0.63 -5.33
C ALA A 186 31.35 -0.99 -6.64
N ALA A 187 30.70 -1.70 -7.55
CA ALA A 187 31.30 -2.13 -8.81
C ALA A 187 31.34 -1.04 -9.89
N THR A 188 30.41 -0.09 -9.87
CA THR A 188 30.20 0.87 -10.99
C THR A 188 30.47 2.33 -10.62
N ASP A 189 30.39 2.67 -9.33
CA ASP A 189 30.37 4.04 -8.82
C ASP A 189 29.27 4.95 -9.43
N ILE A 190 28.22 4.37 -10.05
CA ILE A 190 27.03 5.08 -10.55
C ILE A 190 25.94 5.16 -9.47
N PRO A 191 25.25 6.29 -9.22
CA PRO A 191 24.13 6.35 -8.27
C PRO A 191 23.06 5.29 -8.60
N ILE A 192 22.51 4.63 -7.58
CA ILE A 192 21.51 3.56 -7.76
C ILE A 192 20.23 3.93 -7.02
N GLY A 193 19.12 3.92 -7.75
CA GLY A 193 17.78 4.08 -7.21
C GLY A 193 17.02 2.76 -7.23
N ILE A 194 16.44 2.36 -6.11
CA ILE A 194 15.55 1.20 -6.02
C ILE A 194 14.11 1.70 -5.83
N LEU A 195 13.26 1.46 -6.83
CA LEU A 195 11.81 1.61 -6.72
C LEU A 195 11.23 0.28 -6.23
N ASN A 196 10.85 0.21 -4.96
CA ASN A 196 10.29 -1.01 -4.38
C ASN A 196 8.77 -0.99 -4.45
N THR A 197 8.22 -1.88 -5.27
CA THR A 197 6.78 -2.10 -5.47
C THR A 197 6.32 -3.46 -4.93
N SER A 198 7.12 -4.10 -4.05
CA SER A 198 6.81 -5.43 -3.54
C SER A 198 5.57 -5.44 -2.63
N TRP A 199 4.82 -6.53 -2.63
CA TRP A 199 3.67 -6.75 -1.75
C TRP A 199 3.56 -8.24 -1.37
N GLY A 200 3.87 -8.58 -0.12
CA GLY A 200 3.79 -9.94 0.41
C GLY A 200 2.37 -10.50 0.48
N GLY A 201 2.21 -11.78 0.13
CA GLY A 201 0.90 -12.44 0.09
C GLY A 201 0.03 -12.09 -1.12
N SER A 202 0.47 -11.16 -1.97
CA SER A 202 -0.25 -10.87 -3.22
C SER A 202 -0.07 -12.00 -4.24
N ARG A 203 -1.16 -12.31 -4.95
CA ARG A 203 -1.17 -13.26 -6.08
C ARG A 203 -0.72 -12.54 -7.35
N VAL A 204 0.01 -13.21 -8.24
CA VAL A 204 0.56 -12.58 -9.46
C VAL A 204 -0.56 -12.11 -10.39
N GLU A 205 -1.69 -12.81 -10.40
CA GLU A 205 -2.87 -12.54 -11.21
C GLU A 205 -3.44 -11.13 -10.94
N ALA A 206 -3.29 -10.61 -9.71
CA ALA A 206 -3.73 -9.26 -9.36
C ALA A 206 -2.88 -8.15 -10.02
N TRP A 207 -1.70 -8.50 -10.54
CA TRP A 207 -0.76 -7.58 -11.20
C TRP A 207 -0.67 -7.81 -12.71
N MET A 208 -1.43 -8.77 -13.23
CA MET A 208 -1.45 -9.10 -14.65
C MET A 208 -2.60 -8.37 -15.34
N ASP A 209 -2.38 -7.99 -16.59
CA ASP A 209 -3.47 -7.55 -17.45
C ASP A 209 -4.50 -8.68 -17.58
N PRO A 210 -5.81 -8.42 -17.38
CA PRO A 210 -6.83 -9.47 -17.47
C PRO A 210 -6.83 -10.21 -18.82
N THR A 211 -6.44 -9.54 -19.91
CA THR A 211 -6.31 -10.17 -21.22
C THR A 211 -5.14 -11.17 -21.28
N ALA A 212 -4.08 -10.95 -20.51
CA ALA A 212 -2.96 -11.88 -20.38
C ALA A 212 -3.31 -13.14 -19.60
N LEU A 213 -4.40 -13.11 -18.82
CA LEU A 213 -4.98 -14.27 -18.13
C LEU A 213 -5.98 -15.04 -19.00
N GLU A 214 -6.15 -14.66 -20.27
CA GLU A 214 -7.10 -15.26 -21.22
C GLU A 214 -8.57 -15.22 -20.70
N LEU A 215 -8.89 -14.25 -19.85
CA LEU A 215 -10.23 -14.06 -19.30
C LEU A 215 -11.09 -13.25 -20.28
N ASP A 216 -12.33 -13.70 -20.50
CA ASP A 216 -13.32 -12.93 -21.23
C ASP A 216 -13.97 -11.84 -20.34
N GLU A 217 -14.69 -10.89 -20.95
CA GLU A 217 -15.35 -9.80 -20.22
C GLU A 217 -16.28 -10.29 -19.10
N THR A 218 -16.91 -11.47 -19.26
CA THR A 218 -17.80 -12.03 -18.25
C THR A 218 -17.01 -12.61 -17.08
N GLN A 219 -15.90 -13.29 -17.35
CA GLN A 219 -15.00 -13.84 -16.34
C GLN A 219 -14.30 -12.72 -15.56
N ILE A 220 -13.88 -11.65 -16.25
CA ILE A 220 -13.33 -10.44 -15.63
C ILE A 220 -14.38 -9.81 -14.73
N ALA A 221 -15.60 -9.60 -15.23
CA ALA A 221 -16.70 -9.06 -14.42
C ALA A 221 -17.00 -9.96 -13.22
N GLN A 222 -17.00 -11.29 -13.35
CA GLN A 222 -17.20 -12.21 -12.23
C GLN A 222 -16.07 -12.14 -11.20
N LEU A 223 -14.81 -12.05 -11.64
CA LEU A 223 -13.65 -11.91 -10.76
C LEU A 223 -13.63 -10.57 -10.01
N LEU A 224 -14.13 -9.49 -10.62
CA LEU A 224 -14.14 -8.16 -10.02
C LEU A 224 -15.42 -7.87 -9.22
N ASP A 225 -16.59 -8.34 -9.66
CA ASP A 225 -17.89 -8.06 -9.03
C ASP A 225 -18.27 -9.05 -7.92
N ALA A 226 -17.88 -10.33 -8.02
CA ALA A 226 -18.28 -11.33 -7.02
C ALA A 226 -17.63 -11.12 -5.64
N PRO A 227 -16.31 -10.79 -5.54
CA PRO A 227 -15.70 -10.44 -4.26
C PRO A 227 -16.20 -9.09 -3.75
N ARG A 228 -16.45 -8.12 -4.63
CA ARG A 228 -16.93 -6.78 -4.25
C ARG A 228 -18.33 -6.83 -3.63
N ALA A 229 -19.28 -7.47 -4.30
CA ALA A 229 -20.63 -7.62 -3.78
C ALA A 229 -20.66 -8.46 -2.50
N ARG A 230 -19.80 -9.49 -2.39
CA ARG A 230 -19.75 -10.36 -1.21
C ARG A 230 -19.03 -9.72 -0.02
N ALA A 231 -17.92 -9.02 -0.24
CA ALA A 231 -17.21 -8.29 0.81
C ALA A 231 -18.03 -7.10 1.31
N ASP A 232 -18.65 -6.34 0.39
CA ASP A 232 -19.55 -5.25 0.77
C ASP A 232 -20.76 -5.79 1.54
N SER A 233 -21.34 -6.92 1.10
CA SER A 233 -22.48 -7.54 1.81
C SER A 233 -22.09 -8.16 3.15
N LEU A 234 -20.94 -8.84 3.26
CA LEU A 234 -20.48 -9.45 4.51
C LEU A 234 -20.06 -8.40 5.51
N MET A 235 -19.33 -7.37 5.07
CA MET A 235 -18.97 -6.22 5.89
C MET A 235 -20.22 -5.45 6.32
N GLN A 236 -21.20 -5.27 5.43
CA GLN A 236 -22.43 -4.58 5.75
C GLN A 236 -23.33 -5.40 6.70
N VAL A 237 -23.46 -6.72 6.51
CA VAL A 237 -24.14 -7.60 7.47
C VAL A 237 -23.42 -7.60 8.82
N PHE A 238 -22.09 -7.66 8.82
CA PHE A 238 -21.29 -7.58 10.04
C PHE A 238 -21.51 -6.25 10.78
N ILE A 239 -21.46 -5.12 10.08
CA ILE A 239 -21.74 -3.78 10.63
C ILE A 239 -23.20 -3.65 11.09
N GLU A 240 -24.17 -4.19 10.34
CA GLU A 240 -25.60 -4.12 10.67
C GLU A 240 -25.97 -5.00 11.86
N GLU A 241 -25.37 -6.20 11.99
CA GLU A 241 -25.64 -7.13 13.09
C GLU A 241 -24.84 -6.80 14.36
N HIS A 242 -23.60 -6.30 14.22
CA HIS A 242 -22.67 -6.14 15.35
C HIS A 242 -22.31 -4.68 15.66
N GLY A 243 -22.76 -3.71 14.87
CA GLY A 243 -22.56 -2.28 15.12
C GLY A 243 -21.10 -1.82 15.14
N ALA A 244 -20.17 -2.64 14.68
CA ALA A 244 -18.73 -2.45 14.83
C ALA A 244 -18.10 -1.80 13.60
N SER A 245 -17.20 -0.84 13.80
CA SER A 245 -16.26 -0.39 12.75
C SER A 245 -15.29 -1.53 12.40
N ALA A 246 -14.74 -1.55 11.19
CA ALA A 246 -13.78 -2.56 10.72
C ALA A 246 -12.56 -2.80 11.65
N ASP A 247 -12.27 -1.88 12.58
CA ASP A 247 -11.17 -1.97 13.55
C ASP A 247 -11.59 -2.43 14.96
N ALA A 248 -12.88 -2.68 15.21
CA ALA A 248 -13.37 -3.07 16.54
C ALA A 248 -13.54 -4.60 16.64
N ASP A 249 -12.85 -5.21 17.60
CA ASP A 249 -12.97 -6.66 17.88
C ASP A 249 -14.33 -6.97 18.51
N PRO A 250 -15.23 -7.69 17.83
CA PRO A 250 -16.55 -8.04 18.37
C PRO A 250 -16.46 -9.01 19.56
N GLY A 251 -15.32 -9.67 19.76
CA GLY A 251 -15.07 -10.53 20.90
C GLY A 251 -14.74 -9.81 22.20
N PHE A 252 -14.73 -8.47 22.18
CA PHE A 252 -14.48 -7.63 23.34
C PHE A 252 -15.66 -6.72 23.68
N ASP A 253 -15.97 -6.58 24.97
CA ASP A 253 -16.77 -5.49 25.52
C ASP A 253 -15.84 -4.55 26.29
N GLY A 254 -15.43 -3.46 25.64
CA GLY A 254 -14.33 -2.62 26.13
C GLY A 254 -13.01 -3.38 26.14
N ASP A 255 -12.44 -3.57 27.33
CA ASP A 255 -11.18 -4.34 27.53
C ASP A 255 -11.44 -5.80 27.94
N GLU A 256 -12.70 -6.22 28.08
CA GLU A 256 -13.06 -7.59 28.52
C GLU A 256 -13.24 -8.53 27.32
N PRO A 257 -12.50 -9.66 27.21
CA PRO A 257 -12.60 -10.61 26.11
C PRO A 257 -13.81 -11.55 26.30
N VAL A 258 -15.02 -11.03 26.06
CA VAL A 258 -16.28 -11.75 26.29
C VAL A 258 -16.40 -13.05 25.49
N TRP A 259 -15.76 -13.15 24.32
CA TRP A 259 -15.78 -14.40 23.54
C TRP A 259 -14.77 -15.46 24.00
N ALA A 260 -13.88 -15.12 24.93
CA ALA A 260 -13.00 -16.09 25.59
C ALA A 260 -13.71 -16.85 26.73
N ASP A 261 -14.90 -16.42 27.16
CA ASP A 261 -15.67 -17.07 28.24
C ASP A 261 -15.92 -18.55 27.91
N PRO A 262 -15.54 -19.53 28.77
CA PRO A 262 -15.79 -20.95 28.54
C PRO A 262 -17.28 -21.30 28.39
N GLU A 263 -18.19 -20.50 28.91
CA GLU A 263 -19.64 -20.71 28.87
C GLU A 263 -20.32 -19.98 27.69
N LEU A 264 -19.56 -19.31 26.83
CA LEU A 264 -20.09 -18.67 25.62
C LEU A 264 -20.85 -19.69 24.75
N ASN A 265 -22.08 -19.36 24.39
CA ASN A 265 -22.82 -20.12 23.39
C ASN A 265 -22.35 -19.70 21.99
N SER A 266 -21.56 -20.57 21.35
CA SER A 266 -21.07 -20.39 19.98
C SER A 266 -21.74 -21.36 18.98
N SER A 267 -22.96 -21.82 19.26
CA SER A 267 -23.66 -22.81 18.43
C SER A 267 -24.11 -22.29 17.07
N ASP A 268 -24.16 -20.97 16.91
CA ASP A 268 -24.47 -20.24 15.69
C ASP A 268 -23.22 -19.88 14.87
N TRP A 269 -22.02 -20.15 15.37
CA TRP A 269 -20.79 -19.89 14.65
C TRP A 269 -20.61 -20.88 13.50
N MET A 270 -19.98 -20.41 12.43
CA MET A 270 -19.65 -21.28 11.30
C MET A 270 -18.56 -22.30 11.67
N ASP A 271 -18.71 -23.52 11.16
CA ASP A 271 -17.63 -24.51 11.22
C ASP A 271 -16.52 -24.13 10.23
N MET A 272 -15.26 -24.13 10.71
CA MET A 272 -14.10 -23.86 9.89
C MET A 272 -13.05 -24.98 10.00
N ALA A 273 -12.65 -25.51 8.85
CA ALA A 273 -11.58 -26.50 8.79
C ALA A 273 -10.21 -25.82 9.01
N VAL A 274 -9.42 -26.38 9.92
CA VAL A 274 -8.03 -25.97 10.17
C VAL A 274 -7.08 -27.17 10.01
N PRO A 275 -5.86 -26.99 9.46
CA PRO A 275 -5.29 -25.73 8.97
C PRO A 275 -5.83 -25.31 7.59
N GLY A 276 -5.91 -24.01 7.34
CA GLY A 276 -6.37 -23.40 6.08
C GLY A 276 -6.55 -21.89 6.22
N SER A 277 -6.70 -21.17 5.11
CA SER A 277 -7.06 -19.74 5.15
C SER A 277 -8.58 -19.58 5.33
N TRP A 278 -9.02 -18.53 6.02
CA TRP A 278 -10.45 -18.31 6.20
C TRP A 278 -11.18 -18.00 4.88
N GLU A 279 -10.47 -17.47 3.87
CA GLU A 279 -11.04 -17.22 2.55
C GLU A 279 -11.42 -18.53 1.88
N ALA A 280 -10.54 -19.54 1.96
CA ALA A 280 -10.85 -20.89 1.50
C ALA A 280 -11.97 -21.54 2.34
N GLY A 281 -12.13 -21.10 3.58
CA GLY A 281 -13.20 -21.50 4.50
C GLY A 281 -14.55 -20.79 4.29
N GLY A 282 -14.67 -19.89 3.31
CA GLY A 282 -15.91 -19.21 2.95
C GLY A 282 -16.01 -17.74 3.37
N LEU A 283 -14.97 -17.21 4.05
CA LEU A 283 -14.82 -15.79 4.43
C LEU A 283 -13.92 -15.05 3.42
N GLU A 284 -14.19 -15.22 2.13
CA GLU A 284 -13.42 -14.56 1.07
C GLU A 284 -13.51 -13.02 1.16
N GLY A 285 -12.36 -12.36 1.15
CA GLY A 285 -12.25 -10.89 1.22
C GLY A 285 -12.34 -10.32 2.65
N LEU A 286 -12.45 -11.16 3.68
CA LEU A 286 -12.37 -10.68 5.07
C LEU A 286 -10.97 -10.12 5.34
N ASN A 287 -10.91 -8.85 5.73
CA ASN A 287 -9.71 -8.18 6.22
C ASN A 287 -10.03 -7.59 7.60
N GLY A 288 -9.68 -8.32 8.66
CA GLY A 288 -10.07 -7.96 10.02
C GLY A 288 -9.79 -9.07 11.02
N ILE A 289 -10.62 -9.15 12.05
CA ILE A 289 -10.46 -10.07 13.19
C ILE A 289 -11.44 -11.24 13.04
N ALA A 290 -10.95 -12.46 13.28
CA ALA A 290 -11.75 -13.67 13.35
C ALA A 290 -11.42 -14.46 14.62
N TRP A 291 -12.45 -14.94 15.31
CA TRP A 291 -12.30 -15.81 16.47
C TRP A 291 -12.47 -17.27 16.08
N TYR A 292 -11.53 -18.09 16.54
CA TYR A 292 -11.59 -19.54 16.42
C TYR A 292 -11.86 -20.13 17.78
N ARG A 293 -12.80 -21.08 17.85
CA ARG A 293 -13.16 -21.75 19.09
C ARG A 293 -13.20 -23.25 18.87
N THR A 294 -12.61 -23.99 19.80
CA THR A 294 -12.65 -25.45 19.83
C THR A 294 -12.62 -25.92 21.28
N THR A 295 -12.87 -27.20 21.49
CA THR A 295 -12.79 -27.82 22.83
C THR A 295 -11.95 -29.08 22.80
N PHE A 296 -11.37 -29.44 23.93
CA PHE A 296 -10.65 -30.70 24.11
C PHE A 296 -10.84 -31.26 25.51
N GLU A 297 -10.67 -32.57 25.66
CA GLU A 297 -10.87 -33.28 26.93
C GLU A 297 -9.54 -33.65 27.58
N LEU A 298 -9.44 -33.45 28.89
CA LEU A 298 -8.31 -33.90 29.71
C LEU A 298 -8.78 -34.88 30.79
N GLU A 299 -8.21 -36.07 30.83
CA GLU A 299 -8.49 -37.04 31.91
C GLU A 299 -7.98 -36.55 33.28
N SER A 300 -6.85 -35.83 33.29
CA SER A 300 -6.28 -35.21 34.48
C SER A 300 -5.46 -33.98 34.10
N VAL A 301 -5.30 -33.05 35.04
CA VAL A 301 -4.56 -31.80 34.80
C VAL A 301 -3.05 -32.09 34.87
N PRO A 302 -2.28 -31.81 33.81
CA PRO A 302 -0.83 -32.01 33.81
C PRO A 302 -0.13 -30.96 34.70
N THR A 303 1.08 -31.29 35.17
CA THR A 303 1.91 -30.34 35.93
C THR A 303 2.49 -29.22 35.07
N GLU A 304 2.72 -29.49 33.79
CA GLU A 304 3.20 -28.52 32.79
C GLU A 304 2.52 -28.81 31.46
N ALA A 305 2.14 -27.74 30.73
CA ALA A 305 1.51 -27.87 29.43
C ALA A 305 1.97 -26.74 28.49
N VAL A 306 2.06 -27.07 27.19
CA VAL A 306 2.35 -26.12 26.13
C VAL A 306 1.30 -26.31 25.02
N LEU A 307 0.57 -25.24 24.69
CA LEU A 307 -0.34 -25.20 23.55
C LEU A 307 0.46 -24.87 22.29
N ARG A 308 0.34 -25.70 21.26
CA ARG A 308 0.97 -25.48 19.95
C ARG A 308 -0.09 -25.31 18.88
N LEU A 309 -0.13 -24.13 18.25
CA LEU A 309 -1.09 -23.80 17.19
C LEU A 309 -0.49 -23.88 15.78
N GLY A 310 0.82 -24.16 15.67
CA GLY A 310 1.53 -24.05 14.40
C GLY A 310 1.75 -22.58 14.04
N THR A 311 1.60 -22.22 12.78
CA THR A 311 1.78 -20.84 12.30
C THR A 311 0.45 -20.16 12.06
N VAL A 312 0.33 -18.91 12.51
CA VAL A 312 -0.83 -18.03 12.26
C VAL A 312 -0.40 -16.83 11.42
N ASP A 313 -1.27 -16.37 10.52
CA ASP A 313 -1.09 -15.19 9.69
C ASP A 313 -2.16 -14.14 10.02
N ASP A 314 -1.85 -12.92 10.48
CA ASP A 314 -0.53 -12.39 10.86
C ASP A 314 -0.28 -12.38 12.38
N ARG A 315 -1.34 -12.27 13.19
CA ARG A 315 -1.28 -12.15 14.65
C ARG A 315 -2.33 -13.02 15.33
N ASP A 316 -2.08 -13.33 16.60
CA ASP A 316 -3.07 -13.99 17.45
C ASP A 316 -2.97 -13.49 18.89
N MET A 317 -4.12 -13.59 19.57
CA MET A 317 -4.24 -13.70 21.00
C MET A 317 -4.95 -15.03 21.26
N THR A 318 -4.46 -15.80 22.24
CA THR A 318 -4.94 -17.15 22.49
C THR A 318 -5.37 -17.30 23.93
N TRP A 319 -6.58 -17.82 24.15
CA TRP A 319 -7.16 -18.07 25.46
C TRP A 319 -7.47 -19.55 25.67
N ILE A 320 -7.40 -19.98 26.94
CA ILE A 320 -7.93 -21.27 27.40
C ILE A 320 -8.77 -20.99 28.65
N ASN A 321 -10.01 -21.51 28.69
CA ASN A 321 -10.94 -21.32 29.82
C ASN A 321 -11.06 -19.84 30.28
N GLY A 322 -11.10 -18.89 29.34
CA GLY A 322 -11.17 -17.45 29.64
C GLY A 322 -9.85 -16.77 30.02
N HIS A 323 -8.75 -17.51 30.13
CA HIS A 323 -7.43 -16.96 30.48
C HIS A 323 -6.54 -16.80 29.26
N LEU A 324 -5.96 -15.61 29.07
CA LEU A 324 -4.97 -15.37 28.01
C LEU A 324 -3.71 -16.20 28.30
N VAL A 325 -3.36 -17.09 27.38
CA VAL A 325 -2.18 -17.98 27.49
C VAL A 325 -1.02 -17.54 26.59
N GLY A 326 -1.28 -16.71 25.59
CA GLY A 326 -0.24 -16.14 24.75
C GLY A 326 -0.75 -15.17 23.69
N GLU A 327 0.16 -14.38 23.17
CA GLU A 327 -0.05 -13.48 22.04
C GLU A 327 1.21 -13.45 21.17
N THR A 328 1.04 -13.31 19.86
CA THR A 328 2.15 -13.10 18.94
C THR A 328 1.74 -12.15 17.82
N GLY A 329 2.49 -11.06 17.67
CA GLY A 329 2.26 -10.04 16.64
C GLY A 329 3.03 -10.25 15.33
N ARG A 330 3.39 -11.49 14.97
CA ARG A 330 4.28 -11.80 13.83
C ARG A 330 3.77 -12.94 12.97
N TYR A 331 3.73 -12.74 11.66
CA TYR A 331 3.32 -13.75 10.70
C TYR A 331 4.26 -14.96 10.68
N LEU A 332 3.72 -16.16 10.45
CA LEU A 332 4.46 -17.42 10.20
C LEU A 332 5.50 -17.85 11.26
N VAL A 333 5.43 -17.31 12.47
CA VAL A 333 6.19 -17.82 13.63
C VAL A 333 5.42 -18.99 14.25
N GLU A 334 6.11 -20.06 14.64
CA GLU A 334 5.45 -21.15 15.39
C GLU A 334 4.92 -20.63 16.73
N ARG A 335 3.64 -20.87 16.99
CA ARG A 335 2.98 -20.57 18.26
C ARG A 335 3.15 -21.75 19.20
N ALA A 336 3.87 -21.50 20.30
CA ALA A 336 4.04 -22.43 21.39
C ALA A 336 3.92 -21.65 22.71
N TYR A 337 2.75 -21.74 23.34
CA TYR A 337 2.42 -21.00 24.54
C TYR A 337 2.44 -21.90 25.77
N THR A 338 3.24 -21.55 26.77
CA THR A 338 3.23 -22.26 28.05
C THR A 338 1.93 -21.92 28.77
N VAL A 339 1.13 -22.94 29.08
CA VAL A 339 -0.17 -22.76 29.73
C VAL A 339 0.08 -22.53 31.23
N PRO A 340 -0.38 -21.41 31.81
CA PRO A 340 -0.19 -21.14 33.23
C PRO A 340 -0.86 -22.19 34.13
N GLU A 341 -0.29 -22.40 35.32
CA GLU A 341 -0.89 -23.27 36.33
C GLU A 341 -2.29 -22.79 36.70
N GLY A 342 -3.24 -23.72 36.84
CA GLY A 342 -4.63 -23.44 37.21
C GLY A 342 -5.54 -23.04 36.04
N VAL A 343 -5.00 -22.86 34.82
CA VAL A 343 -5.82 -22.57 33.62
C VAL A 343 -6.52 -23.82 33.10
N LEU A 344 -5.87 -24.99 33.15
CA LEU A 344 -6.46 -26.26 32.71
C LEU A 344 -7.28 -26.93 33.83
N ARG A 345 -8.34 -27.63 33.42
CA ARG A 345 -9.18 -28.45 34.30
C ARG A 345 -9.34 -29.87 33.77
N ALA A 346 -9.69 -30.81 34.64
CA ALA A 346 -10.10 -32.13 34.20
C ALA A 346 -11.47 -32.04 33.50
N GLY A 347 -11.67 -32.82 32.43
CA GLY A 347 -12.80 -32.73 31.53
C GLY A 347 -12.59 -31.72 30.39
N THR A 348 -13.66 -31.07 29.97
CA THR A 348 -13.68 -30.15 28.82
C THR A 348 -12.94 -28.84 29.11
N ASN A 349 -12.04 -28.48 28.20
CA ASN A 349 -11.32 -27.21 28.12
C ASN A 349 -11.54 -26.58 26.74
#